data_AF-A0A450YUX5-F1
#
_entry.id   AF-A0A450YUX5-F1
#
_cell.length_a   1.000
_cell.length_b   1.000
_cell.length_c   1.000
_cell.angle_alpha   90.00
_cell.angle_beta   90.00
_cell.angle_gamma   90.00
#
_symmetry.space_group_name_H-M   'P 1'
#
loop_
_entity.id
_entity.type
_entity.pdbx_description
1 polymer ?
#
loop_
_entity_poly.entity_id
_entity_poly.type
_entity_poly.pdbx_seq_one_letter_code
_entity_poly.pdbx_strand_id
1 'polypeptide(L)'
;MGGHDASEWLVTMVWNERSRCVGIRKGVSKKGHPLDYTVIVGPNPLKIDDKKMLLLGSWINRMTPTSSVNLDRFTAAYQKAGMFLLAPAKMMGASVSEPFMELRIAKRNIHIREAWQIGKNDPDIVALCKDDEPIIPAGVTAP
;
A
#
# COMPACT_ATOMS: atom_id res chain seq x y z
N MET A 1 -5.64 -35.94 4.34
CA MET A 1 -4.93 -34.70 4.72
C MET A 1 -5.00 -33.78 3.51
N GLY A 2 -5.97 -32.86 3.49
CA GLY A 2 -6.16 -31.92 2.38
C GLY A 2 -5.10 -30.84 2.45
N GLY A 3 -4.30 -30.71 1.40
CA GLY A 3 -3.36 -29.60 1.27
C GLY A 3 -4.15 -28.32 1.10
N HIS A 4 -4.20 -27.50 2.15
CA HIS A 4 -4.72 -26.14 2.03
C HIS A 4 -3.82 -25.37 1.08
N ASP A 5 -4.38 -24.91 -0.03
CA ASP A 5 -3.69 -24.10 -1.02
C ASP A 5 -3.24 -22.78 -0.36
N ALA A 6 -2.00 -22.35 -0.63
CA ALA A 6 -1.51 -21.06 -0.16
C ALA A 6 -2.40 -19.89 -0.63
N SER A 7 -3.14 -20.07 -1.73
CA SER A 7 -4.15 -19.13 -2.20
C SER A 7 -5.34 -19.00 -1.23
N GLU A 8 -5.83 -20.08 -0.62
CA GLU A 8 -6.90 -20.06 0.38
C GLU A 8 -6.47 -19.32 1.65
N TRP A 9 -5.22 -19.48 2.07
CA TRP A 9 -4.66 -18.76 3.22
C TRP A 9 -4.49 -17.27 2.95
N LEU A 10 -4.03 -16.90 1.74
CA LEU A 10 -3.88 -15.51 1.32
C LEU A 10 -5.24 -14.81 1.23
N VAL A 11 -6.25 -15.51 0.72
CA VAL A 11 -7.65 -15.10 0.72
C VAL A 11 -8.11 -14.94 2.18
N THR A 12 -8.11 -15.99 2.99
CA THR A 12 -8.66 -15.90 4.36
C THR A 12 -8.00 -14.81 5.24
N MET A 13 -6.69 -14.57 5.13
CA MET A 13 -5.99 -13.53 5.90
C MET A 13 -6.21 -12.09 5.38
N VAL A 14 -6.37 -11.89 4.08
CA VAL A 14 -6.64 -10.56 3.48
C VAL A 14 -8.11 -10.16 3.64
N TRP A 15 -9.00 -11.13 3.87
CA TRP A 15 -10.45 -10.99 3.70
C TRP A 15 -11.29 -10.63 4.94
N ASN A 16 -10.69 -10.35 6.11
CA ASN A 16 -11.46 -9.69 7.17
C ASN A 16 -11.59 -8.19 6.85
N GLU A 17 -12.69 -7.82 6.21
CA GLU A 17 -12.96 -6.51 5.59
C GLU A 17 -12.77 -5.31 6.53
N ARG A 18 -12.94 -5.49 7.84
CA ARG A 18 -13.06 -4.38 8.79
C ARG A 18 -11.73 -3.82 9.29
N SER A 19 -10.65 -4.60 9.23
CA SER A 19 -9.45 -4.26 10.02
C SER A 19 -8.27 -3.79 9.19
N ARG A 20 -8.22 -4.06 7.87
CA ARG A 20 -7.04 -3.73 7.04
C ARG A 20 -7.25 -2.51 6.15
N CYS A 21 -6.32 -1.55 6.26
CA CYS A 21 -6.17 -0.37 5.40
C CYS A 21 -5.16 -0.61 4.29
N VAL A 22 -5.32 0.12 3.19
CA VAL A 22 -4.31 0.23 2.14
C VAL A 22 -3.64 1.60 2.27
N GLY A 23 -2.31 1.63 2.14
CA GLY A 23 -1.51 2.85 2.13
C GLY A 23 -0.62 2.91 0.89
N ILE A 24 -0.44 4.10 0.32
CA ILE A 24 0.56 4.38 -0.71
C ILE A 24 1.47 5.49 -0.22
N ARG A 25 2.79 5.29 -0.28
CA ARG A 25 3.81 6.31 0.02
C ARG A 25 4.58 6.65 -1.25
N LYS A 26 4.43 7.88 -1.73
CA LYS A 26 5.06 8.36 -2.96
C LYS A 26 6.38 9.06 -2.66
N GLY A 27 7.26 9.16 -3.67
CA GLY A 27 8.49 9.95 -3.58
C GLY A 27 9.47 9.40 -2.53
N VAL A 28 9.55 8.07 -2.42
CA VAL A 28 10.37 7.36 -1.43
C VAL A 28 11.87 7.39 -1.77
N SER A 29 12.23 7.61 -3.03
CA SER A 29 13.62 7.68 -3.49
C SER A 29 13.86 8.85 -4.43
N LYS A 30 14.92 9.62 -4.17
CA LYS A 30 15.44 10.67 -5.06
C LYS A 30 16.33 10.12 -6.18
N LYS A 31 17.13 9.09 -5.89
CA LYS A 31 18.23 8.64 -6.76
C LYS A 31 17.71 7.76 -7.89
N GLY A 32 17.59 8.32 -9.09
CA GLY A 32 17.27 7.59 -10.33
C GLY A 32 15.84 7.07 -10.43
N HIS A 33 15.13 6.90 -9.30
CA HIS A 33 13.79 6.32 -9.24
C HIS A 33 12.76 7.23 -8.55
N PRO A 34 12.51 8.45 -9.08
CA PRO A 34 11.59 9.41 -8.46
C PRO A 34 10.12 8.95 -8.47
N LEU A 35 9.80 7.94 -9.28
CA LEU A 35 8.47 7.37 -9.42
C LEU A 35 8.21 6.21 -8.47
N ASP A 36 9.21 5.81 -7.69
CA ASP A 36 9.05 4.73 -6.73
C ASP A 36 7.98 5.10 -5.70
N TYR A 37 7.21 4.09 -5.33
CA TYR A 37 6.26 4.19 -4.25
C TYR A 37 6.13 2.88 -3.50
N THR A 38 5.76 2.96 -2.23
CA THR A 38 5.49 1.79 -1.40
C THR A 38 3.99 1.59 -1.25
N VAL A 39 3.51 0.38 -1.52
CA VAL A 39 2.15 -0.06 -1.19
C VAL A 39 2.20 -0.85 0.10
N ILE A 40 1.30 -0.52 1.04
CA ILE A 40 1.20 -1.20 2.33
C ILE A 40 -0.22 -1.72 2.50
N VAL A 41 -0.34 -2.97 2.94
CA VAL A 41 -1.62 -3.57 3.32
C VAL A 41 -1.48 -4.13 4.73
N GLY A 42 -2.17 -3.54 5.69
CA GLY A 42 -2.02 -3.87 7.10
C GLY A 42 -3.17 -3.33 7.94
N PRO A 43 -3.17 -3.57 9.26
CA PRO A 43 -4.15 -2.99 10.16
C PRO A 43 -4.06 -1.45 10.15
N ASN A 44 -5.18 -0.76 10.39
CA ASN A 44 -5.16 0.70 10.54
C ASN A 44 -4.67 1.08 11.95
N PRO A 45 -3.45 1.63 12.10
CA PRO A 45 -2.89 1.95 13.41
C PRO A 45 -3.67 3.07 14.13
N LEU A 46 -4.34 3.96 13.40
CA LEU A 46 -5.15 5.05 13.97
C LEU A 46 -6.46 4.59 14.63
N LYS A 47 -6.81 3.31 14.48
CA LYS A 47 -8.04 2.72 15.03
C LYS A 47 -7.77 1.80 16.23
N ILE A 48 -6.55 1.81 16.75
CA ILE A 48 -6.15 0.92 17.84
C ILE A 48 -6.00 1.74 19.12
N ASP A 49 -6.47 1.19 20.25
CA ASP A 49 -6.41 1.84 21.57
C ASP A 49 -4.96 1.89 22.09
N ASP A 50 -4.53 3.07 22.52
CA ASP A 50 -3.16 3.45 22.87
C ASP A 50 -2.61 2.78 24.15
N LYS A 51 -3.41 1.95 24.83
CA LYS A 51 -3.12 1.44 26.17
C LYS A 51 -2.38 0.09 26.21
N LYS A 52 -1.97 -0.48 25.07
CA LYS A 52 -1.32 -1.79 25.01
C LYS A 52 -0.12 -1.77 24.06
N MET A 53 0.87 -2.62 24.37
CA MET A 53 1.90 -2.98 23.38
C MET A 53 1.23 -3.80 22.27
N LEU A 54 1.43 -3.38 21.02
CA LEU A 54 0.76 -3.97 19.85
C LEU A 54 1.80 -4.49 18.87
N LEU A 55 1.57 -5.69 18.36
CA LEU A 55 2.30 -6.22 17.22
C LEU A 55 1.40 -6.10 15.98
N LEU A 56 1.83 -5.31 14.99
CA LEU A 56 1.10 -5.11 13.74
C LEU A 56 1.87 -5.73 12.59
N GLY A 57 1.26 -6.71 11.92
CA GLY A 57 1.78 -7.29 10.69
C GLY A 57 1.28 -6.53 9.47
N SER A 58 2.20 -6.02 8.66
CA SER A 58 1.90 -5.33 7.40
C SER A 58 2.62 -6.00 6.23
N TRP A 59 1.92 -6.11 5.11
CA TRP A 59 2.50 -6.49 3.83
C TRP A 59 2.95 -5.23 3.13
N ILE A 60 4.23 -5.18 2.76
CA ILE A 60 4.86 -4.00 2.17
C ILE A 60 5.41 -4.43 0.81
N ASN A 61 5.03 -3.70 -0.22
CA ASN A 61 5.52 -3.94 -1.58
C ASN A 61 6.07 -2.64 -2.17
N ARG A 62 7.35 -2.66 -2.56
CA ARG A 62 7.99 -1.54 -3.25
C ARG A 62 7.69 -1.66 -4.75
N MET A 63 7.15 -0.60 -5.32
CA MET A 63 6.85 -0.50 -6.74
C MET A 63 7.90 0.40 -7.38
N THR A 64 8.54 -0.10 -8.44
CA THR A 64 9.57 0.61 -9.21
C THR A 64 9.12 0.82 -10.66
N PRO A 65 8.09 1.65 -10.91
CA PRO A 65 7.54 1.83 -12.24
C PRO A 65 8.43 2.72 -13.11
N THR A 66 8.37 2.51 -14.43
CA THR A 66 9.01 3.40 -15.41
C THR A 66 8.14 4.63 -15.74
N SER A 67 6.89 4.68 -15.26
CA SER A 67 5.93 5.76 -15.54
C SER A 67 4.91 5.91 -14.40
N SER A 68 4.48 7.14 -14.13
CA SER A 68 3.44 7.45 -13.12
C SER A 68 2.02 7.11 -13.57
N VAL A 69 1.81 6.85 -14.86
CA VAL A 69 0.48 6.75 -15.49
C VAL A 69 -0.48 5.81 -14.76
N ASN A 70 -0.02 4.66 -14.28
CA ASN A 70 -0.87 3.72 -13.54
C ASN A 70 -1.35 4.31 -12.20
N LEU A 71 -0.41 4.85 -11.40
CA LEU A 71 -0.72 5.43 -10.11
C LEU A 71 -1.58 6.69 -10.25
N ASP A 72 -1.32 7.52 -11.25
CA ASP A 72 -2.09 8.75 -11.51
C ASP A 72 -3.53 8.40 -11.93
N ARG A 73 -3.71 7.43 -12.83
CA ARG A 73 -5.04 6.95 -13.24
C ARG A 73 -5.80 6.35 -12.06
N PHE A 74 -5.14 5.51 -11.27
CA PHE A 74 -5.74 4.93 -10.07
C PHE A 74 -6.19 6.02 -9.09
N THR A 75 -5.30 7.00 -8.81
CA THR A 75 -5.58 8.09 -7.87
C THR A 75 -6.75 8.96 -8.35
N ALA A 76 -6.77 9.33 -9.64
CA ALA A 76 -7.87 10.11 -10.22
C ALA A 76 -9.20 9.33 -10.20
N ALA A 77 -9.18 8.04 -10.52
CA ALA A 77 -10.37 7.19 -10.46
C ALA A 77 -10.89 7.04 -9.03
N TYR A 78 -10.00 6.84 -8.06
CA TYR A 78 -10.35 6.77 -6.64
C TYR A 78 -10.93 8.08 -6.12
N GLN A 79 -10.32 9.23 -6.46
CA GLN A 79 -10.84 10.55 -6.09
C GLN A 79 -12.26 10.79 -6.61
N LYS A 80 -12.58 10.29 -7.81
CA LYS A 80 -13.92 10.40 -8.40
C LYS A 80 -14.92 9.41 -7.78
N ALA A 81 -14.51 8.17 -7.51
CA ALA A 81 -15.41 7.10 -7.07
C ALA A 81 -15.55 6.98 -5.55
N GLY A 82 -14.57 7.46 -4.77
CA GLY A 82 -14.48 7.28 -3.32
C GLY A 82 -14.28 5.82 -2.88
N MET A 83 -13.95 4.92 -3.81
CA MET A 83 -13.68 3.51 -3.55
C MET A 83 -12.84 2.88 -4.66
N PHE A 84 -12.23 1.75 -4.35
CA PHE A 84 -11.51 0.90 -5.30
C PHE A 84 -11.79 -0.58 -4.99
N LEU A 85 -11.43 -1.43 -5.95
CA LEU A 85 -11.55 -2.88 -5.84
C LEU A 85 -10.15 -3.48 -5.68
N LEU A 86 -10.00 -4.35 -4.69
CA LEU A 86 -8.82 -5.18 -4.51
C LEU A 86 -9.20 -6.62 -4.86
N ALA A 87 -8.48 -7.25 -5.78
CA ALA A 87 -8.72 -8.62 -6.18
C ALA A 87 -7.40 -9.37 -6.30
N PRO A 88 -7.35 -10.67 -5.97
CA PRO A 88 -6.26 -11.53 -6.38
C PRO A 88 -6.14 -11.51 -7.90
N ALA A 89 -4.92 -11.64 -8.42
CA ALA A 89 -4.70 -11.69 -9.86
C ALA A 89 -3.70 -12.78 -10.22
N LYS A 90 -3.93 -13.45 -11.34
CA LYS A 90 -2.99 -14.40 -11.91
C LYS A 90 -1.97 -13.61 -12.73
N MET A 91 -0.68 -13.77 -12.40
CA MET A 91 0.39 -13.21 -13.24
C MET A 91 0.53 -14.05 -14.51
N MET A 92 0.25 -13.45 -15.67
CA MET A 92 0.49 -14.07 -16.97
C MET A 92 1.79 -13.51 -17.58
N GLY A 93 2.93 -14.08 -17.17
CA GLY A 93 4.24 -13.65 -17.67
C GLY A 93 4.50 -12.16 -17.45
N ALA A 94 5.12 -11.50 -18.44
CA ALA A 94 5.57 -10.10 -18.34
C ALA A 94 4.48 -9.06 -18.65
N SER A 95 3.24 -9.44 -18.95
CA SER A 95 2.26 -8.49 -19.50
C SER A 95 0.83 -8.87 -19.16
N VAL A 96 0.27 -8.08 -18.23
CA VAL A 96 -1.14 -8.08 -17.79
C VAL A 96 -1.47 -9.22 -16.82
N SER A 97 -1.73 -8.83 -15.57
CA SER A 97 -2.36 -9.73 -14.59
C SER A 97 -3.86 -9.71 -14.80
N GLU A 98 -4.48 -10.90 -14.89
CA GLU A 98 -5.92 -11.02 -14.94
C GLU A 98 -6.48 -11.11 -13.50
N PRO A 99 -7.28 -10.13 -13.06
CA PRO A 99 -7.86 -10.17 -11.72
C PRO A 99 -9.06 -11.12 -11.67
N PHE A 100 -9.12 -11.93 -10.61
CA PHE A 100 -10.28 -12.75 -10.28
C PHE A 100 -11.35 -11.86 -9.65
N MET A 101 -12.18 -11.24 -10.49
CA MET A 101 -13.15 -10.21 -10.07
C MET A 101 -14.25 -10.76 -9.16
N GLU A 102 -14.56 -12.05 -9.25
CA GLU A 102 -15.43 -12.77 -8.32
C GLU A 102 -14.89 -12.78 -6.88
N LEU A 103 -13.56 -12.65 -6.72
CA LEU A 103 -12.83 -12.54 -5.46
C LEU A 103 -12.47 -11.08 -5.12
N ARG A 104 -13.21 -10.10 -5.62
CA ARG A 104 -12.93 -8.68 -5.34
C ARG A 104 -13.49 -8.24 -3.98
N ILE A 105 -12.78 -7.33 -3.33
CA ILE A 105 -13.21 -6.61 -2.14
C ILE A 105 -13.26 -5.12 -2.45
N ALA A 106 -14.38 -4.49 -2.10
CA ALA A 106 -14.52 -3.04 -2.16
C ALA A 106 -13.86 -2.37 -0.96
N LYS A 107 -13.00 -1.38 -1.20
CA LYS A 107 -12.34 -0.58 -0.17
C LYS A 107 -12.59 0.90 -0.41
N ARG A 108 -12.92 1.62 0.66
CA ARG A 108 -13.19 3.07 0.66
C ARG A 108 -12.09 3.90 1.29
N ASN A 109 -11.24 3.27 2.11
CA ASN A 109 -10.22 3.96 2.88
C ASN A 109 -8.84 3.55 2.36
N ILE A 110 -8.22 4.43 1.58
CA ILE A 110 -6.80 4.36 1.24
C ILE A 110 -6.13 5.67 1.66
N HIS A 111 -4.96 5.55 2.28
CA HIS A 111 -4.16 6.70 2.67
C HIS A 111 -3.03 6.86 1.64
N ILE A 112 -3.07 7.92 0.84
CA ILE A 112 -1.99 8.26 -0.09
C ILE A 112 -1.24 9.45 0.52
N ARG A 113 0.03 9.26 0.85
CA ARG A 113 0.89 10.25 1.51
C ARG A 113 2.21 10.39 0.78
N GLU A 114 2.84 11.55 0.88
CA GLU A 114 4.22 11.72 0.44
C GLU A 114 5.18 11.17 1.51
N ALA A 115 6.26 10.53 1.10
CA ALA A 115 7.23 9.93 2.02
C ALA A 115 7.86 10.96 2.97
N TRP A 116 8.08 12.20 2.48
CA TRP A 116 8.65 13.27 3.31
C TRP A 116 7.74 13.71 4.47
N GLN A 117 6.46 13.34 4.46
CA GLN A 117 5.51 13.66 5.53
C GLN A 117 5.52 12.63 6.67
N ILE A 118 6.32 11.57 6.56
CA ILE A 118 6.39 10.48 7.55
C ILE A 118 7.54 10.78 8.51
N GLY A 119 7.20 11.15 9.73
CA GLY A 119 8.19 11.40 10.79
C GLY A 119 8.66 10.11 11.47
N LYS A 120 9.72 10.23 12.30
CA LYS A 120 10.35 9.11 13.01
C LYS A 120 9.39 8.28 13.88
N ASN A 121 8.35 8.89 14.44
CA ASN A 121 7.38 8.25 15.32
C ASN A 121 6.04 7.94 14.62
N ASP A 122 5.96 8.16 13.30
CA ASP A 122 4.75 7.87 12.53
C ASP A 122 4.62 6.34 12.34
N PRO A 123 3.45 5.73 12.58
CA PRO A 123 3.23 4.30 12.32
C PRO A 123 3.53 3.87 10.88
N ASP A 124 3.44 4.79 9.92
CA ASP A 124 3.78 4.55 8.52
C ASP A 124 5.30 4.50 8.25
N ILE A 125 6.16 4.70 9.26
CA ILE A 125 7.62 4.62 9.10
C ILE A 125 8.07 3.26 8.56
N VAL A 126 7.31 2.19 8.83
CA VAL A 126 7.55 0.83 8.30
C VAL A 126 7.50 0.77 6.77
N ALA A 127 6.93 1.78 6.10
CA ALA A 127 6.89 1.89 4.64
C ALA A 127 8.24 2.29 4.02
N LEU A 128 9.12 2.86 4.84
CA LEU A 128 10.40 3.42 4.43
C LEU A 128 11.53 2.47 4.84
N CYS A 129 12.48 2.28 3.94
CA CYS A 129 13.74 1.62 4.22
C CYS A 129 14.74 2.64 4.78
N LYS A 130 15.74 2.16 5.52
CA LYS A 130 16.77 3.03 6.12
C LYS A 130 17.52 3.87 5.08
N ASP A 131 17.68 3.34 3.88
CA ASP A 131 18.42 3.97 2.78
C ASP A 131 17.50 4.74 1.82
N ASP A 132 16.20 4.85 2.12
CA ASP A 132 15.30 5.70 1.35
C ASP A 132 15.68 7.18 1.52
N GLU A 133 15.56 7.92 0.43
CA GLU A 133 15.79 9.37 0.39
C GLU A 133 14.51 10.05 -0.07
N PRO A 134 13.56 10.35 0.84
CA PRO A 134 12.30 10.97 0.47
C PRO A 134 12.48 12.29 -0.29
N ILE A 135 11.66 12.48 -1.33
CA ILE A 135 11.61 13.71 -2.11
C ILE A 135 10.91 14.80 -1.30
N ILE A 136 11.67 15.82 -0.88
CA ILE A 136 11.16 16.95 -0.12
C ILE A 136 10.91 18.11 -1.09
N PRO A 137 9.70 18.71 -1.13
CA PRO A 137 9.43 19.89 -1.94
C PRO A 137 10.33 21.08 -1.58
N ALA A 138 10.65 21.92 -2.56
CA ALA A 138 11.45 23.11 -2.32
C ALA A 138 10.78 24.04 -1.28
N GLY A 139 11.57 24.53 -0.32
CA GLY A 139 11.09 25.42 0.73
C GLY A 139 10.35 24.73 1.89
N VAL A 140 10.33 23.40 1.93
CA VAL A 140 9.70 22.62 3.02
C VAL A 140 10.78 21.92 3.86
N THR A 141 10.63 21.98 5.18
CA THR A 141 11.43 21.18 6.13
C THR A 141 10.66 19.91 6.48
N ALA A 142 11.32 18.75 6.34
CA ALA A 142 10.74 17.47 6.74
C ALA A 142 10.55 17.41 8.28
N PRO A 143 9.52 16.69 8.77
CA PRO A 143 9.20 16.56 10.19
C PRO A 143 10.18 15.66 10.96
#